data_AF-A0A959WZ41-F1
#
_entry.id   AF-A0A959WZ41-F1
#
_cell.length_a   1.000
_cell.length_b   1.000
_cell.length_c   1.000
_cell.angle_alpha   90.00
_cell.angle_beta   90.00
_cell.angle_gamma   90.00
#
_symmetry.space_group_name_H-M   'P 1'
#
loop_
_entity.id
_entity.type
_entity.pdbx_description
1 polymer ?
#
loop_
_entity_poly.entity_id
_entity_poly.type
_entity_poly.pdbx_seq_one_letter_code
_entity_poly.pdbx_strand_id
1 'polypeptide(L)'
;TNLGEALRRINEGAAMIRSKGEAGTGDVSEATKHIRTITSEINALTAKSADELYVAAKDLQAPYDLVAEVASTGRLPVVLFTAGGVATPADAAMMMQLGADGVFVGSGIFKSGEPAKRAAAIVKATTFYSDPSVIAEVSRGLGEAMVGINVADVPAPHRLAERGW
;
A
#
# COMPACT_ATOMS: atom_id res chain seq x y z
N THR A 1 8.54 -0.73 4.96
CA THR A 1 7.46 -1.72 5.21
C THR A 1 7.70 -2.96 4.39
N ASN A 2 7.79 -4.13 5.04
CA ASN A 2 7.97 -5.44 4.42
C ASN A 2 7.06 -6.49 5.10
N LEU A 3 7.06 -7.72 4.62
CA LEU A 3 6.23 -8.81 5.15
C LEU A 3 6.56 -9.11 6.60
N GLY A 4 7.84 -9.16 6.98
CA GLY A 4 8.23 -9.43 8.37
C GLY A 4 7.65 -8.41 9.35
N GLU A 5 7.70 -7.12 8.98
CA GLU A 5 7.05 -6.06 9.76
C GLU A 5 5.53 -6.24 9.84
N ALA A 6 4.87 -6.58 8.73
CA ALA A 6 3.44 -6.84 8.71
C ALA A 6 3.05 -8.02 9.63
N LEU A 7 3.77 -9.14 9.58
CA LEU A 7 3.48 -10.32 10.39
C LEU A 7 3.71 -10.09 11.87
N ARG A 8 4.72 -9.30 12.25
CA ARG A 8 4.91 -8.90 13.66
C ARG A 8 3.76 -8.04 14.18
N ARG A 9 3.24 -7.11 13.37
CA ARG A 9 2.06 -6.32 13.73
C ARG A 9 0.80 -7.19 13.86
N ILE A 10 0.60 -8.15 12.97
CA ILE A 10 -0.51 -9.11 13.05
C ILE A 10 -0.40 -9.94 14.34
N ASN A 11 0.80 -10.42 14.67
CA ASN A 11 1.04 -11.15 15.92
C ASN A 11 0.77 -10.30 17.18
N GLU A 12 0.96 -8.99 17.09
CA GLU A 12 0.62 -8.04 18.17
C GLU A 12 -0.87 -7.67 18.22
N GLY A 13 -1.70 -8.27 17.35
CA GLY A 13 -3.16 -8.09 17.33
C GLY A 13 -3.67 -7.10 16.28
N ALA A 14 -2.85 -6.68 15.33
CA ALA A 14 -3.32 -5.84 14.23
C ALA A 14 -4.32 -6.60 13.34
N ALA A 15 -5.56 -6.11 13.26
CA ALA A 15 -6.62 -6.67 12.42
C ALA A 15 -6.60 -6.13 10.96
N MET A 16 -5.64 -5.26 10.64
CA MET A 16 -5.48 -4.62 9.34
C MET A 16 -4.03 -4.15 9.18
N ILE A 17 -3.49 -4.26 7.97
CA ILE A 17 -2.19 -3.71 7.58
C ILE A 17 -2.39 -2.64 6.49
N ARG A 18 -1.48 -1.66 6.46
CA ARG A 18 -1.38 -0.70 5.36
C ARG A 18 0.07 -0.44 4.99
N SER A 19 0.36 -0.02 3.76
CA SER A 19 1.68 0.59 3.51
C SER A 19 1.85 1.86 4.35
N LYS A 20 3.08 2.19 4.74
CA LYS A 20 3.39 3.51 5.29
C LYS A 20 3.32 4.58 4.19
N GLY A 21 4.04 4.31 3.10
CA GLY A 21 4.34 5.28 2.04
C GLY A 21 5.02 6.52 2.62
N GLU A 22 5.05 7.60 1.85
CA GLU A 22 5.42 8.92 2.37
C GLU A 22 4.16 9.79 2.37
N ALA A 23 3.62 10.08 3.55
CA ALA A 23 2.35 10.81 3.65
C ALA A 23 2.58 12.31 3.45
N GLY A 24 1.67 12.97 2.73
CA GLY A 24 1.73 14.41 2.50
C GLY A 24 2.57 14.86 1.32
N THR A 25 3.27 13.96 0.63
CA THR A 25 4.10 14.26 -0.56
C THR A 25 3.33 14.25 -1.87
N GLY A 26 2.22 13.51 -1.96
CA GLY A 26 1.57 13.24 -3.24
C GLY A 26 2.40 12.34 -4.18
N ASP A 27 3.39 11.62 -3.63
CA ASP A 27 4.28 10.72 -4.36
C ASP A 27 4.06 9.27 -3.89
N VAL A 28 3.59 8.42 -4.80
CA VAL A 28 3.27 7.01 -4.55
C VAL A 28 4.47 6.05 -4.62
N SER A 29 5.69 6.53 -4.85
CA SER A 29 6.90 5.69 -4.98
C SER A 29 7.11 4.76 -3.78
N GLU A 30 7.08 5.29 -2.55
CA GLU A 30 7.25 4.49 -1.34
C GLU A 30 6.06 3.56 -1.07
N ALA A 31 4.83 3.97 -1.39
CA ALA A 31 3.67 3.08 -1.28
C ALA A 31 3.79 1.90 -2.26
N THR A 32 4.20 2.19 -3.51
CA THR A 32 4.46 1.21 -4.57
C THR A 32 5.56 0.23 -4.18
N LYS A 33 6.66 0.74 -3.62
CA LYS A 33 7.76 -0.08 -3.11
C LYS A 33 7.27 -1.04 -2.03
N HIS A 34 6.55 -0.52 -1.03
CA HIS A 34 6.04 -1.33 0.08
C HIS A 34 5.11 -2.46 -0.37
N ILE A 35 4.10 -2.16 -1.19
CA ILE A 35 3.17 -3.21 -1.64
C ILE A 35 3.88 -4.25 -2.50
N ARG A 36 4.78 -3.84 -3.40
CA ARG A 36 5.57 -4.78 -4.22
C ARG A 36 6.48 -5.65 -3.36
N THR A 37 7.12 -5.09 -2.33
CA THR A 37 7.94 -5.86 -1.39
C THR A 37 7.10 -6.90 -0.66
N ILE A 38 5.97 -6.50 -0.07
CA ILE A 38 5.08 -7.43 0.66
C ILE A 38 4.59 -8.54 -0.27
N THR A 39 4.03 -8.20 -1.43
CA THR A 39 3.49 -9.19 -2.38
C THR A 39 4.58 -10.11 -2.91
N SER A 40 5.78 -9.59 -3.20
CA SER A 40 6.91 -10.42 -3.64
C SER A 40 7.37 -11.39 -2.57
N GLU A 41 7.43 -10.95 -1.31
CA GLU A 41 7.81 -11.82 -0.19
C GLU A 41 6.74 -12.88 0.09
N ILE A 42 5.45 -12.55 -0.04
CA ILE A 42 4.35 -13.52 0.03
C ILE A 42 4.51 -14.58 -1.06
N ASN A 43 4.70 -14.18 -2.32
CA ASN A 43 4.90 -15.10 -3.45
C ASN A 43 6.15 -15.97 -3.27
N ALA A 44 7.20 -15.44 -2.62
CA ALA A 44 8.39 -16.23 -2.30
C ALA A 44 8.10 -17.28 -1.23
N LEU A 45 7.20 -17.02 -0.27
CA LEU A 45 6.78 -18.01 0.72
C LEU A 45 5.95 -19.13 0.10
N THR A 46 5.06 -18.84 -0.85
CA THR A 46 4.21 -19.87 -1.48
C THR A 46 5.00 -20.92 -2.27
N ALA A 47 6.24 -20.60 -2.64
CA ALA A 47 7.12 -21.51 -3.36
C ALA A 47 8.04 -22.35 -2.45
N LYS A 48 8.00 -22.14 -1.12
CA LYS A 48 8.86 -22.85 -0.15
C LYS A 48 8.25 -24.17 0.28
N SER A 49 9.13 -25.14 0.56
CA SER A 49 8.80 -26.36 1.28
C SER A 49 8.54 -26.09 2.77
N ALA A 50 7.87 -27.01 3.46
CA ALA A 50 7.55 -26.89 4.88
C ALA A 50 8.78 -26.68 5.77
N ASP A 51 9.92 -27.30 5.43
CA ASP A 51 11.17 -27.18 6.18
C ASP A 51 11.80 -25.79 5.99
N GLU A 52 11.76 -25.25 4.77
CA GLU A 52 12.28 -23.91 4.46
C GLU A 52 11.49 -22.79 5.15
N LEU A 53 10.21 -23.04 5.51
CA LEU A 53 9.38 -22.06 6.22
C LEU A 53 9.89 -21.75 7.63
N TYR A 54 10.58 -22.68 8.31
CA TYR A 54 11.18 -22.41 9.62
C TYR A 54 12.30 -21.37 9.52
N VAL A 55 13.15 -21.49 8.49
CA VAL A 55 14.22 -20.51 8.22
C VAL A 55 13.60 -19.18 7.81
N ALA A 56 12.59 -19.20 6.94
CA ALA A 56 11.89 -17.99 6.53
C ALA A 56 11.24 -17.26 7.73
N ALA A 57 10.61 -17.99 8.65
CA ALA A 57 10.02 -17.41 9.86
C ALA A 57 11.07 -16.75 10.75
N LYS A 58 12.25 -17.37 10.89
CA LYS A 58 13.39 -16.80 11.62
C LYS A 58 13.89 -15.50 10.97
N ASP A 59 14.08 -15.49 9.65
CA ASP A 59 14.58 -14.33 8.91
C ASP A 59 13.57 -13.16 8.91
N LEU A 60 12.28 -13.48 8.77
CA LEU A 60 11.18 -12.51 8.89
C LEU A 60 10.96 -12.05 10.33
N GLN A 61 11.56 -12.72 11.32
CA GLN A 61 11.32 -12.53 12.75
C GLN A 61 9.82 -12.55 13.08
N ALA A 62 9.11 -13.54 12.54
CA ALA A 62 7.67 -13.70 12.64
C ALA A 62 7.31 -15.10 13.15
N PRO A 63 6.13 -15.28 13.80
CA PRO A 63 5.67 -16.60 14.23
C PRO A 63 5.54 -17.57 13.05
N TYR A 64 6.00 -18.80 13.25
CA TYR A 64 5.96 -19.84 12.21
C TYR A 64 4.53 -20.07 11.68
N ASP A 65 3.54 -20.16 12.57
CA ASP A 65 2.16 -20.45 12.18
C ASP A 65 1.59 -19.39 11.24
N LEU A 66 1.89 -18.10 11.47
CA LEU A 66 1.49 -17.02 10.57
C LEU A 66 2.21 -17.10 9.23
N VAL A 67 3.51 -17.44 9.23
CA VAL A 67 4.28 -17.61 7.99
C VAL A 67 3.76 -18.79 7.18
N ALA A 68 3.41 -19.89 7.84
CA ALA A 68 2.83 -21.08 7.22
C ALA A 68 1.43 -20.81 6.66
N GLU A 69 0.58 -20.06 7.38
CA GLU A 69 -0.72 -19.63 6.89
C GLU A 69 -0.57 -18.78 5.61
N VAL A 70 0.32 -17.80 5.60
CA VAL A 70 0.57 -16.95 4.43
C VAL A 70 1.14 -17.75 3.25
N ALA A 71 2.07 -18.68 3.50
CA ALA A 71 2.61 -19.56 2.47
C ALA A 71 1.51 -20.46 1.85
N SER A 72 0.58 -20.94 2.67
CA SER A 72 -0.51 -21.82 2.20
C SER A 72 -1.62 -21.07 1.45
N THR A 73 -1.93 -19.85 1.87
CA THR A 73 -3.05 -19.07 1.34
C THR A 73 -2.65 -18.09 0.25
N GLY A 74 -1.35 -17.76 0.13
CA GLY A 74 -0.84 -16.77 -0.80
C GLY A 74 -1.26 -15.33 -0.49
N ARG A 75 -1.68 -15.04 0.74
CA ARG A 75 -2.15 -13.71 1.17
C ARG A 75 -1.98 -13.51 2.67
N LEU A 76 -2.10 -12.27 3.13
CA LEU A 76 -2.17 -11.96 4.55
C LEU A 76 -3.52 -12.44 5.15
N PRO A 77 -3.56 -12.85 6.43
CA PRO A 77 -4.80 -13.20 7.13
C PRO A 77 -5.67 -11.98 7.48
N VAL A 78 -5.21 -10.76 7.15
CA VAL A 78 -5.91 -9.49 7.36
C VAL A 78 -5.86 -8.64 6.10
N VAL A 79 -6.73 -7.64 6.01
CA VAL A 79 -6.77 -6.71 4.88
C VAL A 79 -5.46 -5.92 4.75
N LEU A 80 -5.00 -5.74 3.51
CA LEU A 80 -3.82 -4.97 3.12
C LEU A 80 -4.23 -3.72 2.32
N PHE A 81 -4.19 -2.55 2.94
CA PHE A 81 -4.41 -1.30 2.24
C PHE A 81 -3.09 -0.66 1.81
N THR A 82 -3.15 0.28 0.88
CA THR A 82 -2.03 1.19 0.59
C THR A 82 -2.33 2.58 1.10
N ALA A 83 -1.36 3.19 1.78
CA ALA A 83 -1.37 4.57 2.22
C ALA A 83 -0.04 5.27 1.89
N GLY A 84 -0.12 6.61 1.86
CA GLY A 84 1.00 7.49 1.53
C GLY A 84 1.07 7.78 0.03
N GLY A 85 1.16 9.06 -0.34
CA GLY A 85 1.36 9.49 -1.72
C GLY A 85 0.15 9.51 -2.66
N VAL A 86 -0.92 8.75 -2.42
CA VAL A 86 -2.07 8.70 -3.35
C VAL A 86 -2.72 10.08 -3.51
N ALA A 87 -2.70 10.62 -4.74
CA ALA A 87 -3.20 11.96 -5.04
C ALA A 87 -4.14 12.03 -6.25
N THR A 88 -4.16 10.98 -7.09
CA THR A 88 -4.95 10.92 -8.32
C THR A 88 -5.80 9.64 -8.40
N PRO A 89 -6.84 9.60 -9.25
CA PRO A 89 -7.57 8.36 -9.53
C PRO A 89 -6.68 7.26 -10.13
N ALA A 90 -5.69 7.64 -10.94
CA ALA A 90 -4.73 6.70 -11.52
C ALA A 90 -3.86 6.03 -10.44
N ASP A 91 -3.39 6.79 -9.46
CA ASP A 91 -2.65 6.26 -8.31
C ASP A 91 -3.49 5.22 -7.55
N ALA A 92 -4.75 5.57 -7.27
CA ALA A 92 -5.66 4.71 -6.53
C ALA A 92 -5.92 3.40 -7.28
N ALA A 93 -6.19 3.48 -8.59
CA ALA A 93 -6.37 2.29 -9.42
C ALA A 93 -5.09 1.45 -9.51
N MET A 94 -3.92 2.08 -9.67
CA MET A 94 -2.63 1.38 -9.70
C MET A 94 -2.36 0.61 -8.41
N MET A 95 -2.67 1.18 -7.24
CA MET A 95 -2.50 0.48 -5.97
C MET A 95 -3.37 -0.78 -5.88
N MET A 96 -4.63 -0.71 -6.33
CA MET A 96 -5.51 -1.87 -6.40
C MET A 96 -4.97 -2.93 -7.37
N GLN A 97 -4.49 -2.53 -8.55
CA GLN A 97 -3.87 -3.44 -9.53
C GLN A 97 -2.59 -4.13 -9.00
N LEU A 98 -1.90 -3.51 -8.04
CA LEU A 98 -0.72 -4.09 -7.37
C LEU A 98 -1.08 -5.05 -6.23
N GLY A 99 -2.37 -5.29 -5.97
CA GLY A 99 -2.86 -6.24 -4.98
C GLY A 99 -3.31 -5.64 -3.65
N ALA A 100 -3.63 -4.34 -3.61
CA ALA A 100 -4.21 -3.73 -2.43
C ALA A 100 -5.70 -4.10 -2.30
N ASP A 101 -6.17 -4.28 -1.07
CA ASP A 101 -7.59 -4.43 -0.74
C ASP A 101 -8.31 -3.08 -0.65
N GLY A 102 -7.55 -1.97 -0.64
CA GLY A 102 -8.06 -0.62 -0.56
C GLY A 102 -6.96 0.44 -0.47
N VAL A 103 -7.37 1.72 -0.54
CA VAL A 103 -6.47 2.87 -0.50
C VAL A 103 -6.86 3.84 0.60
N PHE A 104 -5.87 4.41 1.30
CA PHE A 104 -6.05 5.57 2.18
C PHE A 104 -5.62 6.84 1.45
N VAL A 105 -6.48 7.85 1.49
CA VAL A 105 -6.21 9.15 0.87
C VAL A 105 -6.51 10.26 1.87
N GLY A 106 -5.54 11.15 2.07
CA GLY A 106 -5.65 12.32 2.93
C GLY A 106 -5.38 13.60 2.15
N SER A 107 -4.11 14.03 2.13
CA SER A 107 -3.67 15.26 1.46
C SER A 107 -4.05 15.31 -0.02
N GLY A 108 -4.04 14.16 -0.71
CA GLY A 108 -4.41 14.04 -2.11
C GLY A 108 -5.80 14.59 -2.43
N ILE A 109 -6.73 14.52 -1.49
CA ILE A 109 -8.09 15.08 -1.62
C ILE A 109 -8.13 16.51 -1.08
N PHE A 110 -7.78 16.69 0.21
CA PHE A 110 -8.07 17.93 0.92
C PHE A 110 -7.11 19.09 0.60
N LYS A 111 -5.97 18.84 -0.04
CA LYS A 111 -5.06 19.88 -0.54
C LYS A 111 -5.18 20.11 -2.06
N SER A 112 -6.27 19.65 -2.68
CA SER A 112 -6.56 19.85 -4.11
C SER A 112 -7.54 21.00 -4.34
N GLY A 113 -7.65 21.48 -5.59
CA GLY A 113 -8.55 22.58 -5.96
C GLY A 113 -10.04 22.22 -5.90
N GLU A 114 -10.41 20.96 -6.12
CA GLU A 114 -11.79 20.48 -6.03
C GLU A 114 -11.91 19.19 -5.19
N PRO A 115 -11.84 19.27 -3.85
CA PRO A 115 -11.77 18.08 -2.98
C PRO A 115 -12.96 17.13 -3.12
N ALA A 116 -14.19 17.64 -3.21
CA ALA A 116 -15.39 16.80 -3.33
C ALA A 116 -15.39 15.98 -4.63
N LYS A 117 -15.05 16.62 -5.75
CA LYS A 117 -14.97 15.97 -7.06
C LYS A 117 -13.84 14.94 -7.12
N ARG A 118 -12.68 15.30 -6.56
CA ARG A 118 -11.53 14.39 -6.47
C ARG A 118 -11.80 13.19 -5.59
N ALA A 119 -12.48 13.36 -4.45
CA ALA A 119 -12.88 12.26 -3.58
C ALA A 119 -13.79 11.28 -4.33
N ALA A 120 -14.82 11.78 -5.00
CA ALA A 120 -15.72 10.96 -5.81
C ALA A 120 -14.98 10.22 -6.94
N ALA A 121 -14.05 10.90 -7.61
CA ALA A 121 -13.24 10.29 -8.67
C ALA A 121 -12.31 9.18 -8.16
N ILE A 122 -11.67 9.40 -7.00
CA ILE A 122 -10.81 8.38 -6.37
C ILE A 122 -11.64 7.17 -5.96
N VAL A 123 -12.79 7.36 -5.31
CA VAL A 123 -13.68 6.25 -4.93
C VAL A 123 -14.11 5.44 -6.15
N LYS A 124 -14.51 6.12 -7.25
CA LYS A 124 -14.91 5.46 -8.49
C LYS A 124 -13.73 4.71 -9.14
N ALA A 125 -12.52 5.29 -9.15
CA ALA A 125 -11.34 4.61 -9.68
C ALA A 125 -10.87 3.43 -8.82
N THR A 126 -10.97 3.50 -7.49
CA THR A 126 -10.71 2.36 -6.60
C THR A 126 -11.69 1.22 -6.87
N THR A 127 -12.96 1.53 -7.14
CA THR A 127 -13.99 0.53 -7.42
C THR A 127 -13.81 -0.12 -8.80
N PHE A 128 -13.52 0.68 -9.82
CA PHE A 128 -13.39 0.26 -11.22
C PHE A 128 -11.94 0.24 -11.68
N TYR A 129 -11.02 -0.21 -10.81
CA TYR A 129 -9.58 -0.08 -11.01
C TYR A 129 -9.04 -0.86 -12.23
N SER A 130 -9.82 -1.79 -12.77
CA SER A 130 -9.48 -2.57 -13.97
C SER A 130 -10.12 -2.04 -15.26
N ASP A 131 -10.96 -0.99 -15.18
CA ASP A 131 -11.61 -0.37 -16.33
C ASP A 131 -10.87 0.93 -16.73
N PRO A 132 -10.02 0.89 -17.78
CA PRO A 132 -9.26 2.06 -18.20
C PRO A 132 -10.16 3.19 -18.73
N SER A 133 -11.34 2.87 -19.26
CA SER A 133 -12.29 3.87 -19.73
C SER A 133 -12.90 4.66 -18.57
N VAL A 134 -13.29 3.97 -17.49
CA VAL A 134 -13.76 4.62 -16.26
C VAL A 134 -12.66 5.46 -15.63
N ILE A 135 -11.43 4.93 -15.51
CA ILE A 135 -10.30 5.66 -14.94
C ILE A 135 -10.02 6.95 -15.74
N ALA A 136 -10.03 6.86 -17.08
CA ALA A 136 -9.82 8.02 -17.94
C ALA A 136 -10.95 9.04 -17.83
N GLU A 137 -12.21 8.59 -17.73
CA GLU A 137 -13.37 9.46 -17.53
C GLU A 137 -13.26 10.24 -16.22
N VAL A 138 -13.04 9.55 -15.10
CA VAL A 138 -13.04 10.18 -13.77
C VAL A 138 -11.80 11.02 -13.49
N SER A 139 -10.74 10.85 -14.28
CA SER A 139 -9.52 11.66 -14.18
C SER A 139 -9.66 13.05 -14.82
N ARG A 140 -10.78 13.36 -15.49
CA ARG A 140 -10.98 14.63 -16.20
C ARG A 140 -11.56 15.72 -15.31
N GLY A 141 -11.04 16.94 -15.49
CA GLY A 141 -11.61 18.15 -14.91
C GLY A 141 -11.62 18.16 -13.37
N LEU A 142 -10.61 17.58 -12.72
CA LEU A 142 -10.52 17.48 -11.24
C LEU A 142 -9.91 18.72 -10.56
N GLY A 143 -9.84 19.84 -11.28
CA GLY A 143 -9.09 21.02 -10.86
C GLY A 143 -7.61 20.74 -10.63
N GLU A 144 -6.93 21.68 -9.97
CA GLU A 144 -5.53 21.53 -9.61
C GLU A 144 -5.33 20.39 -8.61
N ALA A 145 -4.30 19.57 -8.85
CA ALA A 145 -3.86 18.57 -7.88
C ALA A 145 -3.15 19.24 -6.70
N MET A 146 -2.97 18.50 -5.60
CA MET A 146 -2.07 18.97 -4.55
C MET A 146 -0.66 19.18 -5.10
N VAL A 147 0.07 20.16 -4.58
CA VAL A 147 1.48 20.35 -4.91
C VAL A 147 2.28 19.18 -4.34
N GLY A 148 2.94 18.45 -5.23
CA GLY A 148 3.78 17.32 -4.86
C GLY A 148 5.11 17.76 -4.24
N ILE A 149 5.64 16.92 -3.35
CA ILE A 149 6.99 17.05 -2.80
C ILE A 149 7.73 15.76 -3.16
N ASN A 150 8.89 15.86 -3.81
CA ASN A 150 9.68 14.67 -4.10
C ASN A 150 10.16 14.05 -2.78
N VAL A 151 9.97 12.74 -2.61
CA VAL A 151 10.39 12.02 -1.40
C VAL A 151 11.88 12.17 -1.14
N ALA A 152 12.70 12.26 -2.20
CA ALA A 152 14.15 12.47 -2.09
C ALA A 152 14.51 13.78 -1.38
N ASP A 153 13.66 14.81 -1.50
CA ASP A 153 13.87 16.14 -0.94
C ASP A 153 13.38 16.24 0.52
N VAL A 154 12.69 15.22 1.03
CA VAL A 154 12.27 15.14 2.44
C VAL A 154 13.48 14.72 3.29
N PRO A 155 13.93 15.53 4.27
CA PRO A 155 15.04 15.14 5.13
C PRO A 155 14.73 13.87 5.92
N ALA A 156 15.70 12.97 6.04
CA ALA A 156 15.54 11.65 6.68
C ALA A 156 14.81 11.66 8.03
N PRO A 157 15.06 12.60 8.97
CA PRO A 157 14.34 12.65 10.26
C PRO A 157 12.82 12.86 10.14
N HIS A 158 12.38 13.39 9.01
CA HIS A 158 10.98 13.71 8.71
C HIS A 158 10.29 12.66 7.83
N ARG A 159 11.02 11.68 7.29
CA ARG A 159 10.44 10.63 6.45
C ARG A 159 9.58 9.68 7.26
N LEU A 160 8.31 9.59 6.89
CA LEU A 160 7.34 8.71 7.53
C LEU A 160 7.50 7.28 7.05
N ALA A 161 8.02 7.05 5.84
CA ALA A 161 8.26 5.72 5.30
C ALA A 161 9.26 4.90 6.13
N GLU A 162 10.23 5.58 6.76
CA GLU A 162 11.35 4.96 7.49
C GLU A 162 11.08 4.81 9.00
N ARG A 163 10.08 5.52 9.57
CA ARG A 163 9.71 5.43 10.99
C ARG A 163 9.09 4.09 11.34
N GLY A 164 9.27 3.59 12.57
CA GLY A 164 8.58 2.39 13.08
C GLY A 164 7.05 2.53 13.08
N TRP A 165 6.34 1.39 13.16
CA TRP A 165 4.89 1.37 13.44
C TRP A 165 4.62 1.65 14.91
#